data_AF-A0A8H6GE65-F1
#
_entry.id   AF-A0A8H6GE65-F1
#
_cell.length_a   1.000
_cell.length_b   1.000
_cell.length_c   1.000
_cell.angle_alpha   90.00
_cell.angle_beta   90.00
_cell.angle_gamma   90.00
#
_symmetry.space_group_name_H-M   'P 1'
#
loop_
_entity.id
_entity.type
_entity.pdbx_description
1 polymer ?
#
loop_
_entity_poly.entity_id
_entity_poly.type
_entity_poly.pdbx_seq_one_letter_code
_entity_poly.pdbx_strand_id
1 'polypeptide(L)'
;MKDSIMVMRQSKDETNQTQDLGESWSPYKPLSQHRDCTRLLRIEAAKDGDPITCSLFEVIFGDRPKFGALSYMWGDGQAGQTITLNGVGFNVRQNLWDALHYLRKHAPDTDYWIDATCINQKDIPERNRQVRMMHHIYFRAQTVVVWLGKRYAEYEAALPDLQRLGHDKPSNEQFNPELPTDSPRTDSAERSFAEKLYNDDYWKRLWIIQEIGLAQKIKVCFGNSATEWKQFTQFITMHNFGSKGPIRTIKKQIAKTGKIRYMAL
;
A
#
# COMPACT_ATOMS: atom_id res chain seq x y z
N MET A 1 70.74 34.25 24.29
CA MET A 1 70.71 35.63 23.77
C MET A 1 70.44 35.52 22.26
N LYS A 2 69.25 35.95 21.82
CA LYS A 2 68.81 36.36 20.46
C LYS A 2 69.21 35.48 19.26
N ASP A 3 68.26 34.76 18.68
CA ASP A 3 67.45 35.14 17.49
C ASP A 3 68.17 34.83 16.18
N SER A 4 67.58 33.96 15.34
CA SER A 4 67.13 34.32 13.97
C SER A 4 67.16 33.18 12.95
N ILE A 5 66.04 33.11 12.24
CA ILE A 5 65.84 32.75 10.82
C ILE A 5 65.45 31.32 10.48
N MET A 6 64.27 31.32 9.86
CA MET A 6 63.45 30.28 9.30
C MET A 6 63.76 30.15 7.78
N VAL A 7 63.34 29.01 7.24
CA VAL A 7 63.01 28.71 5.82
C VAL A 7 64.15 28.27 4.86
N MET A 8 64.19 26.97 4.55
CA MET A 8 63.79 26.36 3.26
C MET A 8 64.52 25.02 3.08
N ARG A 9 63.77 23.90 3.05
CA ARG A 9 63.75 22.97 1.90
C ARG A 9 62.73 21.85 2.13
N GLN A 10 61.97 21.61 1.08
CA GLN A 10 60.87 20.66 0.96
C GLN A 10 61.37 19.21 0.84
N SER A 11 60.62 18.28 1.44
CA SER A 11 60.33 16.94 0.88
C SER A 11 59.03 16.47 1.54
N LYS A 12 57.88 16.57 0.86
CA LYS A 12 57.18 15.41 0.29
C LYS A 12 57.30 14.16 1.19
N ASP A 13 56.26 13.91 1.97
CA ASP A 13 55.61 12.61 1.85
C ASP A 13 54.14 12.68 2.23
N GLU A 14 53.35 12.10 1.34
CA GLU A 14 51.91 11.92 1.38
C GLU A 14 51.58 10.84 2.42
N THR A 15 50.55 11.09 3.22
CA THR A 15 49.50 10.11 3.55
C THR A 15 48.45 10.81 4.40
N ASN A 16 47.70 11.71 3.76
CA ASN A 16 46.41 12.10 4.29
C ASN A 16 45.48 10.91 4.00
N GLN A 17 45.43 9.96 4.94
CA GLN A 17 44.42 8.91 4.94
C GLN A 17 43.06 9.56 5.15
N THR A 18 42.45 10.02 4.06
CA THR A 18 40.99 10.10 3.97
C THR A 18 40.46 8.69 4.21
N GLN A 19 40.04 8.44 5.45
CA GLN A 19 39.14 7.34 5.77
C GLN A 19 37.82 7.63 5.05
N ASP A 20 37.74 7.17 3.81
CA ASP A 20 36.48 6.96 3.11
C ASP A 20 35.79 5.77 3.78
N LEU A 21 35.12 6.04 4.90
CA LEU A 21 34.17 5.11 5.51
C LEU A 21 32.95 5.10 4.59
N GLY A 22 32.98 4.19 3.61
CA GLY A 22 31.83 3.81 2.82
C GLY A 22 30.72 3.26 3.72
N GLU A 23 29.99 4.14 4.39
CA GLU A 23 28.69 3.81 4.95
C GLU A 23 27.81 3.41 3.78
N SER A 24 27.56 2.11 3.66
CA SER A 24 26.46 1.62 2.84
C SER A 24 25.20 2.31 3.35
N TRP A 25 24.77 3.37 2.66
CA TRP A 25 23.63 4.17 3.11
C TRP A 25 22.37 3.29 2.98
N SER A 26 22.03 2.63 4.08
CA SER A 26 20.80 1.87 4.23
C SER A 26 19.71 2.82 4.69
N PRO A 27 18.50 2.80 4.09
CA PRO A 27 17.37 3.58 4.61
C PRO A 27 16.85 3.01 5.95
N TYR A 28 17.34 1.84 6.38
CA TYR A 28 16.86 1.11 7.54
C TYR A 28 17.73 1.30 8.77
N LYS A 29 17.13 1.84 9.84
CA LYS A 29 17.63 1.69 11.22
C LYS A 29 17.15 0.34 11.77
N PRO A 30 18.00 -0.50 12.40
CA PRO A 30 17.58 -1.80 12.93
C PRO A 30 16.36 -1.69 13.86
N LEU A 31 15.38 -2.59 13.67
CA LEU A 31 14.21 -2.65 14.55
C LEU A 31 14.57 -3.23 15.91
N SER A 32 13.91 -2.74 16.97
CA SER A 32 14.02 -3.30 18.32
C SER A 32 13.81 -4.82 18.32
N GLN A 33 14.69 -5.55 19.01
CA GLN A 33 14.63 -7.01 19.10
C GLN A 33 13.79 -7.51 20.29
N HIS A 34 13.51 -6.64 21.26
CA HIS A 34 12.85 -6.99 22.53
C HIS A 34 11.38 -6.59 22.59
N ARG A 35 10.87 -5.94 21.54
CA ARG A 35 9.49 -5.45 21.47
C ARG A 35 8.87 -5.85 20.14
N ASP A 36 7.58 -6.17 20.17
CA ASP A 36 6.82 -6.35 18.94
C ASP A 36 6.63 -4.99 18.26
N CYS A 37 7.40 -4.78 17.19
CA CYS A 37 7.48 -3.52 16.46
C CYS A 37 7.59 -3.76 14.96
N THR A 38 7.24 -2.73 14.20
CA THR A 38 7.42 -2.66 12.75
C THR A 38 7.80 -1.24 12.35
N ARG A 39 8.09 -0.99 11.07
CA ARG A 39 8.22 0.37 10.53
C ARG A 39 6.91 0.79 9.88
N LEU A 40 6.61 2.07 9.94
CA LEU A 40 5.61 2.70 9.08
C LEU A 40 6.30 3.65 8.11
N LEU A 41 5.67 3.78 6.94
CA LEU A 41 6.04 4.67 5.86
C LEU A 41 5.16 5.92 5.92
N ARG A 42 5.77 7.08 6.11
CA ARG A 42 5.14 8.37 5.83
C ARG A 42 5.48 8.79 4.42
N ILE A 43 4.48 9.19 3.63
CA ILE A 43 4.69 9.74 2.30
C ILE A 43 4.65 11.26 2.44
N GLU A 44 5.72 11.93 2.06
CA GLU A 44 5.83 13.39 2.24
C GLU A 44 4.90 14.13 1.26
N ALA A 45 4.31 15.22 1.75
CA ALA A 45 3.44 16.07 0.93
C ALA A 45 4.23 16.76 -0.19
N ALA A 46 3.70 16.72 -1.42
CA ALA A 46 4.28 17.35 -2.59
C ALA A 46 3.21 17.54 -3.67
N LYS A 47 3.53 18.25 -4.76
CA LYS A 47 2.60 18.45 -5.88
C LYS A 47 2.51 17.20 -6.76
N ASP A 48 1.43 17.10 -7.54
CA ASP A 48 1.28 16.08 -8.57
C ASP A 48 2.46 16.18 -9.56
N GLY A 49 3.18 15.08 -9.75
CA GLY A 49 4.38 15.00 -10.60
C GLY A 49 5.72 15.11 -9.86
N ASP A 50 5.73 15.63 -8.62
CA ASP A 50 6.95 15.68 -7.81
C ASP A 50 7.41 14.25 -7.44
N PRO A 51 8.73 14.02 -7.30
CA PRO A 51 9.27 12.73 -6.85
C PRO A 51 8.64 12.26 -5.53
N ILE A 52 8.49 10.95 -5.37
CA ILE A 52 8.01 10.35 -4.14
C ILE A 52 9.15 10.35 -3.12
N THR A 53 8.96 11.09 -2.03
CA THR A 53 9.83 11.09 -0.86
C THR A 53 9.07 10.50 0.30
N CYS A 54 9.71 9.61 1.05
CA CYS A 54 9.13 8.93 2.18
C CYS A 54 10.10 8.87 3.36
N SER A 55 9.51 8.83 4.55
CA SER A 55 10.21 8.61 5.82
C SER A 55 9.78 7.28 6.43
N LEU A 56 10.74 6.48 6.92
CA LEU A 56 10.47 5.28 7.73
C LEU A 56 10.75 5.56 9.19
N PHE A 57 9.82 5.17 10.05
CA PHE A 57 9.98 5.27 11.51
C PHE A 57 9.46 4.01 12.20
N GLU A 58 10.13 3.61 13.29
CA GLU A 58 9.71 2.46 14.10
C GLU A 58 8.45 2.80 14.89
N VAL A 59 7.53 1.84 14.97
CA VAL A 59 6.38 1.86 15.87
C VAL A 59 6.32 0.57 16.67
N ILE A 60 5.89 0.67 17.92
CA ILE A 60 5.70 -0.45 18.83
C ILE A 60 4.21 -0.77 18.87
N PHE A 61 3.83 -2.05 18.76
CA PHE A 61 2.41 -2.41 18.77
C PHE A 61 1.72 -2.15 20.11
N GLY A 62 2.47 -2.14 21.22
CA GLY A 62 1.97 -1.79 22.55
C GLY A 62 1.33 -0.40 22.62
N ASP A 63 1.84 0.55 21.82
CA ASP A 63 1.39 1.95 21.80
C ASP A 63 0.11 2.16 20.97
N ARG A 64 -0.41 1.08 20.36
CA ARG A 64 -1.61 1.08 19.52
C ARG A 64 -1.58 2.15 18.41
N PRO A 65 -0.52 2.15 17.56
CA PRO A 65 -0.40 3.13 16.49
C PRO A 65 -1.59 3.05 15.51
N LYS A 66 -1.96 4.20 14.94
CA LYS A 66 -2.99 4.31 13.90
C LYS A 66 -2.30 4.38 12.55
N PHE A 67 -2.63 3.45 11.65
CA PHE A 67 -1.99 3.36 10.33
C PHE A 67 -2.88 2.62 9.33
N GLY A 68 -2.64 2.86 8.04
CA GLY A 68 -3.17 2.04 6.95
C GLY A 68 -2.20 0.92 6.56
N ALA A 69 -2.66 -0.17 5.96
CA ALA A 69 -1.78 -1.18 5.37
C ALA A 69 -2.07 -1.31 3.87
N LEU A 70 -1.03 -1.30 3.04
CA LEU A 70 -1.19 -1.50 1.60
C LEU A 70 -1.13 -3.00 1.27
N SER A 71 -2.18 -3.48 0.64
CA SER A 71 -2.26 -4.81 0.06
C SER A 71 -2.28 -4.67 -1.47
N TYR A 72 -1.23 -5.14 -2.13
CA TYR A 72 -1.04 -4.97 -3.57
C TYR A 72 -0.25 -6.13 -4.18
N MET A 73 -0.38 -6.33 -5.50
CA MET A 73 0.52 -7.21 -6.25
C MET A 73 1.85 -6.51 -6.51
N TRP A 74 2.97 -7.22 -6.39
CA TRP A 74 4.26 -6.66 -6.77
C TRP A 74 4.32 -6.29 -8.27
N GLY A 75 3.50 -6.94 -9.11
CA GLY A 75 3.39 -6.71 -10.55
C GLY A 75 4.54 -7.33 -11.35
N ASP A 76 4.37 -7.34 -12.66
CA ASP A 76 5.29 -7.96 -13.61
C ASP A 76 6.35 -6.95 -14.03
N GLY A 77 7.62 -7.38 -14.14
CA GLY A 77 8.73 -6.53 -14.57
C GLY A 77 9.81 -6.27 -13.51
N GLN A 78 10.94 -5.73 -13.98
CA GLN A 78 12.07 -5.33 -13.14
C GLN A 78 11.75 -4.04 -12.36
N ALA A 79 12.45 -3.81 -11.24
CA ALA A 79 12.36 -2.53 -10.54
C ALA A 79 12.86 -1.41 -11.47
N GLY A 80 12.04 -0.39 -11.70
CA GLY A 80 12.29 0.63 -12.72
C GLY A 80 12.03 2.06 -12.27
N GLN A 81 11.49 2.26 -11.06
CA GLN A 81 11.22 3.58 -10.51
C GLN A 81 12.01 3.78 -9.22
N THR A 82 12.56 4.97 -9.03
CA THR A 82 13.30 5.34 -7.82
C THR A 82 12.45 6.27 -6.97
N ILE A 83 12.29 5.94 -5.69
CA ILE A 83 11.76 6.84 -4.67
C ILE A 83 12.86 7.22 -3.70
N THR A 84 12.66 8.28 -2.92
CA THR A 84 13.55 8.63 -1.81
C THR A 84 13.00 8.04 -0.52
N LEU A 85 13.78 7.23 0.20
CA LEU A 85 13.40 6.62 1.46
C LEU A 85 14.45 6.98 2.52
N ASN A 86 14.09 7.79 3.53
CA ASN A 86 15.05 8.31 4.51
C ASN A 86 16.30 8.96 3.87
N GLY A 87 16.10 9.72 2.79
CA GLY A 87 17.19 10.38 2.05
C GLY A 87 17.93 9.50 1.03
N VAL A 88 17.57 8.22 0.91
CA VAL A 88 18.25 7.25 0.01
C VAL A 88 17.42 6.96 -1.21
N GLY A 89 18.07 6.84 -2.37
CA GLY A 89 17.44 6.22 -3.53
C GLY A 89 17.03 4.78 -3.24
N PHE A 90 15.75 4.46 -3.42
CA PHE A 90 15.19 3.14 -3.20
C PHE A 90 14.37 2.72 -4.43
N ASN A 91 14.72 1.59 -5.03
CA ASN A 91 14.07 1.11 -6.25
C ASN A 91 12.78 0.35 -5.93
N VAL A 92 11.70 0.74 -6.59
CA VAL A 92 10.39 0.09 -6.52
C VAL A 92 9.91 -0.32 -7.91
N ARG A 93 8.99 -1.28 -7.95
CA ARG A 93 8.29 -1.64 -9.18
C ARG A 93 7.21 -0.62 -9.50
N GLN A 94 6.83 -0.55 -10.77
CA GLN A 94 5.83 0.40 -11.28
C GLN A 94 4.52 0.35 -10.47
N ASN A 95 4.01 -0.84 -10.14
CA ASN A 95 2.74 -0.94 -9.42
C ASN A 95 2.78 -0.34 -8.01
N LEU A 96 3.90 -0.48 -7.29
CA LEU A 96 4.06 0.19 -5.99
C LEU A 96 4.23 1.70 -6.17
N TRP A 97 4.98 2.13 -7.18
CA TRP A 97 5.15 3.55 -7.48
C TRP A 97 3.81 4.23 -7.76
N ASP A 98 2.95 3.62 -8.59
CA ASP A 98 1.60 4.13 -8.86
C ASP A 98 0.73 4.16 -7.59
N ALA A 99 0.83 3.12 -6.75
CA ALA A 99 0.12 3.08 -5.46
C ALA A 99 0.57 4.22 -4.53
N LEU A 100 1.87 4.51 -4.44
CA LEU A 100 2.40 5.59 -3.60
C LEU A 100 1.89 6.97 -4.05
N HIS A 101 1.83 7.23 -5.36
CA HIS A 101 1.22 8.45 -5.89
C HIS A 101 -0.27 8.54 -5.55
N TYR A 102 -1.00 7.43 -5.71
CA TYR A 102 -2.40 7.37 -5.33
C TYR A 102 -2.59 7.69 -3.84
N LEU A 103 -1.81 7.07 -2.95
CA LEU A 103 -1.89 7.28 -1.50
C LEU A 103 -1.55 8.72 -1.11
N ARG A 104 -0.46 9.28 -1.66
CA ARG A 104 -0.06 10.69 -1.43
C ARG A 104 -1.19 11.66 -1.73
N LYS A 105 -1.90 11.44 -2.83
CA LYS A 105 -2.98 12.31 -3.28
C LYS A 105 -4.26 12.17 -2.45
N HIS A 106 -4.64 10.96 -2.08
CA HIS A 106 -5.97 10.68 -1.51
C HIS A 106 -5.99 10.60 0.02
N ALA A 107 -4.83 10.45 0.66
CA ALA A 107 -4.72 10.33 2.11
C ALA A 107 -3.31 10.78 2.59
N PRO A 108 -2.93 12.05 2.36
CA PRO A 108 -1.58 12.56 2.63
C PRO A 108 -1.17 12.47 4.11
N ASP A 109 -2.13 12.51 5.04
CA ASP A 109 -1.88 12.48 6.49
C ASP A 109 -1.88 11.05 7.08
N THR A 110 -1.89 10.02 6.24
CA THR A 110 -1.92 8.62 6.70
C THR A 110 -0.53 7.98 6.59
N ASP A 111 -0.10 7.38 7.70
CA ASP A 111 1.08 6.51 7.70
C ASP A 111 0.68 5.10 7.25
N TYR A 112 1.54 4.47 6.45
CA TYR A 112 1.26 3.18 5.82
C TYR A 112 2.26 2.11 6.21
N TRP A 113 1.77 0.90 6.45
CA TRP A 113 2.60 -0.28 6.39
C TRP A 113 2.58 -0.86 4.97
N ILE A 114 3.76 -1.02 4.38
CA ILE A 114 3.97 -1.61 3.05
C ILE A 114 5.16 -2.56 3.15
N ASP A 115 4.93 -3.86 2.97
CA ASP A 115 5.94 -4.93 3.13
C ASP A 115 7.27 -4.66 2.40
N ALA A 116 7.20 -4.18 1.16
CA ALA A 116 8.38 -3.94 0.32
C ALA A 116 9.28 -2.79 0.82
N THR A 117 8.75 -1.88 1.65
CA THR A 117 9.50 -0.71 2.16
C THR A 117 9.67 -0.72 3.68
N CYS A 118 8.74 -1.29 4.43
CA CYS A 118 8.78 -1.30 5.90
C CYS A 118 9.68 -2.43 6.44
N ILE A 119 9.87 -3.49 5.65
CA ILE A 119 10.73 -4.63 5.98
C ILE A 119 12.06 -4.49 5.26
N ASN A 120 13.17 -4.58 6.00
CA ASN A 120 14.49 -4.70 5.39
C ASN A 120 14.65 -6.09 4.76
N GLN A 121 14.41 -6.19 3.45
CA GLN A 121 14.44 -7.45 2.71
C GLN A 121 15.83 -8.12 2.69
N LYS A 122 16.89 -7.36 2.94
CA LYS A 122 18.28 -7.85 3.00
C LYS A 122 18.64 -8.43 4.37
N ASP A 123 17.92 -8.07 5.42
CA ASP A 123 18.08 -8.62 6.77
C ASP A 123 17.15 -9.83 6.94
N ILE A 124 17.69 -11.03 6.76
CA ILE A 124 16.92 -12.27 6.81
C ILE A 124 16.26 -12.49 8.19
N PRO A 125 16.98 -12.32 9.33
CA PRO A 125 16.35 -12.36 10.65
C PRO A 125 15.17 -11.40 10.82
N GLU A 126 15.34 -10.13 10.43
CA GLU A 126 14.26 -9.13 10.51
C GLU A 126 13.09 -9.53 9.62
N ARG A 127 13.36 -9.85 8.34
CA ARG A 127 12.34 -10.26 7.37
C ARG A 127 11.52 -11.43 7.88
N ASN A 128 12.17 -12.48 8.38
CA ASN A 128 11.47 -13.66 8.90
C ASN A 128 10.61 -13.29 10.12
N ARG A 129 11.08 -12.39 10.99
CA ARG A 129 10.30 -11.90 12.14
C ARG A 129 9.07 -11.10 11.68
N GLN A 130 9.24 -10.18 10.73
CA GLN A 130 8.17 -9.35 10.18
C GLN A 130 7.12 -10.20 9.43
N VAL A 131 7.53 -11.18 8.63
CA VAL A 131 6.62 -12.09 7.93
C VAL A 131 5.74 -12.87 8.90
N ARG A 132 6.30 -13.36 10.03
CA ARG A 132 5.50 -14.05 11.06
C ARG A 132 4.44 -13.15 11.69
N MET A 133 4.69 -11.84 11.82
CA MET A 133 3.73 -10.88 12.42
C MET A 133 2.81 -10.19 11.40
N MET A 134 2.93 -10.45 10.10
CA MET A 134 2.10 -9.79 9.07
C MET A 134 0.60 -9.86 9.38
N HIS A 135 0.10 -11.01 9.82
CA HIS A 135 -1.30 -11.19 10.19
C HIS A 135 -1.75 -10.22 11.31
N HIS A 136 -0.89 -9.95 12.30
CA HIS A 136 -1.17 -8.95 13.35
C HIS A 136 -1.13 -7.52 12.82
N ILE A 137 -0.23 -7.22 11.88
CA ILE A 137 -0.11 -5.90 11.26
C ILE A 137 -1.40 -5.56 10.49
N TYR A 138 -1.85 -6.46 9.60
CA TYR A 138 -3.10 -6.26 8.85
C TYR A 138 -4.34 -6.22 9.76
N PHE A 139 -4.36 -7.02 10.83
CA PHE A 139 -5.43 -6.96 11.82
C PHE A 139 -5.49 -5.62 12.59
N ARG A 140 -4.33 -5.03 12.89
CA ARG A 140 -4.22 -3.78 13.65
C ARG A 140 -4.34 -2.52 12.79
N ALA A 141 -4.16 -2.64 11.47
CA ALA A 141 -4.35 -1.53 10.55
C ALA A 141 -5.78 -0.99 10.64
N GLN A 142 -5.92 0.33 10.68
CA GLN A 142 -7.24 0.99 10.67
C GLN A 142 -7.97 0.74 9.37
N THR A 143 -7.23 0.71 8.26
CA THR A 143 -7.76 0.40 6.93
C THR A 143 -6.72 -0.36 6.15
N VAL A 144 -7.13 -1.48 5.56
CA VAL A 144 -6.36 -2.17 4.54
C VAL A 144 -6.76 -1.59 3.19
N VAL A 145 -5.80 -0.97 2.51
CA VAL A 145 -5.96 -0.43 1.15
C VAL A 145 -5.59 -1.54 0.18
N VAL A 146 -6.59 -2.06 -0.52
CA VAL A 146 -6.42 -3.00 -1.63
C VAL A 146 -6.14 -2.20 -2.89
N TRP A 147 -4.95 -2.31 -3.45
CA TRP A 147 -4.57 -1.62 -4.68
C TRP A 147 -4.54 -2.61 -5.86
N LEU A 148 -5.49 -2.45 -6.78
CA LEU A 148 -5.63 -3.31 -7.97
C LEU A 148 -4.85 -2.78 -9.19
N GLY A 149 -4.35 -1.55 -9.12
CA GLY A 149 -3.48 -0.97 -10.14
C GLY A 149 -4.11 0.15 -10.95
N LYS A 150 -3.23 0.95 -11.57
CA LYS A 150 -3.58 2.12 -12.37
C LYS A 150 -4.27 1.78 -13.70
N ARG A 151 -4.10 0.56 -14.19
CA ARG A 151 -4.69 0.08 -15.46
C ARG A 151 -6.20 0.26 -15.56
N TYR A 152 -6.89 0.33 -14.42
CA TYR A 152 -8.33 0.49 -14.35
C TYR A 152 -8.80 1.95 -14.51
N ALA A 153 -7.89 2.92 -14.64
CA ALA A 153 -8.24 4.32 -14.88
C ALA A 153 -9.05 4.53 -16.16
N GLU A 154 -8.86 3.68 -17.17
CA GLU A 154 -9.62 3.74 -18.44
C GLU A 154 -11.12 3.49 -18.26
N TYR A 155 -11.51 2.85 -17.15
CA TYR A 155 -12.89 2.50 -16.86
C TYR A 155 -13.64 3.55 -16.06
N GLU A 156 -12.97 4.50 -15.42
CA GLU A 156 -13.58 5.39 -14.40
C GLU A 156 -14.78 6.19 -14.91
N ALA A 157 -14.72 6.64 -16.16
CA ALA A 157 -15.80 7.39 -16.80
C ALA A 157 -17.04 6.52 -17.10
N ALA A 158 -16.92 5.20 -17.03
CA ALA A 158 -17.92 4.22 -17.42
C ALA A 158 -18.45 3.39 -16.23
N LEU A 159 -18.39 3.90 -15.00
CA LEU A 159 -18.86 3.19 -13.78
C LEU A 159 -20.01 3.87 -13.03
N PRO A 160 -21.13 4.23 -13.68
CA PRO A 160 -22.27 4.83 -12.98
C PRO A 160 -22.83 3.96 -11.84
N ASP A 161 -22.88 2.63 -11.96
CA ASP A 161 -23.40 1.76 -10.90
C ASP A 161 -22.55 1.83 -9.63
N LEU A 162 -21.23 1.88 -9.79
CA LEU A 162 -20.35 2.02 -8.64
C LEU A 162 -20.48 3.41 -7.99
N GLN A 163 -20.65 4.46 -8.80
CA GLN A 163 -20.92 5.80 -8.30
C GLN A 163 -22.24 5.84 -7.52
N ARG A 164 -23.30 5.22 -8.04
CA ARG A 164 -24.61 5.12 -7.35
C ARG A 164 -24.50 4.42 -6.00
N LEU A 165 -23.80 3.29 -5.94
CA LEU A 165 -23.52 2.58 -4.68
C LEU A 165 -22.71 3.43 -3.68
N GLY A 166 -21.91 4.37 -4.18
CA GLY A 166 -21.13 5.34 -3.40
C GLY A 166 -21.95 6.48 -2.78
N HIS A 167 -23.13 6.78 -3.35
CA HIS A 167 -23.93 7.97 -3.04
C HIS A 167 -25.11 7.74 -2.08
N ASP A 168 -25.23 6.58 -1.43
CA ASP A 168 -26.24 6.33 -0.37
C ASP A 168 -26.01 7.24 0.86
N LYS A 169 -26.37 8.52 0.74
CA LYS A 169 -26.92 9.28 1.87
C LYS A 169 -28.31 8.68 2.17
N PRO A 170 -28.79 8.70 3.43
CA PRO A 170 -30.16 8.36 3.75
C PRO A 170 -31.07 9.51 3.28
N SER A 171 -31.24 9.67 1.98
CA SER A 171 -32.33 10.45 1.40
C SER A 171 -33.49 9.50 1.15
N ASN A 172 -34.68 9.89 1.61
CA ASN A 172 -35.98 9.26 1.36
C ASN A 172 -36.39 9.28 -0.13
N GLU A 173 -35.45 9.13 -1.05
CA GLU A 173 -35.76 8.93 -2.46
C GLU A 173 -35.94 7.43 -2.67
N GLN A 174 -37.22 7.04 -2.68
CA GLN A 174 -37.64 5.72 -3.10
C GLN A 174 -37.00 5.41 -4.44
N PHE A 175 -36.29 4.28 -4.50
CA PHE A 175 -35.80 3.69 -5.73
C PHE A 175 -36.96 3.63 -6.74
N ASN A 176 -36.95 4.51 -7.75
CA ASN A 176 -37.95 4.49 -8.81
C ASN A 176 -37.44 3.57 -9.94
N PRO A 177 -38.01 2.37 -10.12
CA PRO A 177 -37.55 1.40 -11.12
C PRO A 177 -37.89 1.81 -12.56
N GLU A 178 -38.62 2.90 -12.76
CA GLU A 178 -39.19 3.29 -14.06
C GLU A 178 -38.39 4.35 -14.82
N LEU A 179 -37.24 4.81 -14.32
CA LEU A 179 -36.34 5.64 -15.12
C LEU A 179 -35.53 4.73 -16.07
N PRO A 180 -35.68 4.85 -17.40
CA PRO A 180 -34.90 4.06 -18.34
C PRO A 180 -33.43 4.45 -18.21
N THR A 181 -32.59 3.53 -17.72
CA THR A 181 -31.14 3.59 -17.96
C THR A 181 -30.87 3.22 -19.41
N ASP A 182 -31.30 4.07 -20.34
CA ASP A 182 -31.08 3.91 -21.77
C ASP A 182 -29.61 4.20 -22.09
N SER A 183 -28.77 3.18 -21.93
CA SER A 183 -27.53 3.02 -22.67
C SER A 183 -27.08 1.56 -22.60
N PRO A 184 -27.37 0.75 -23.63
CA PRO A 184 -26.81 -0.60 -23.78
C PRO A 184 -25.27 -0.63 -23.72
N ARG A 185 -24.62 0.52 -23.99
CA ARG A 185 -23.16 0.67 -23.92
C ARG A 185 -22.64 0.64 -22.48
N THR A 186 -23.39 1.19 -21.53
CA THR A 186 -22.96 1.32 -20.13
C THR A 186 -22.93 -0.05 -19.45
N ASP A 187 -23.99 -0.85 -19.62
CA ASP A 187 -24.06 -2.23 -19.10
C ASP A 187 -22.93 -3.10 -19.68
N SER A 188 -22.59 -2.92 -20.96
CA SER A 188 -21.47 -3.65 -21.58
C SER A 188 -20.09 -3.28 -21.02
N ALA A 189 -19.85 -2.00 -20.73
CA ALA A 189 -18.57 -1.51 -20.21
C ALA A 189 -18.38 -1.87 -18.73
N GLU A 190 -19.43 -1.73 -17.91
CA GLU A 190 -19.41 -2.12 -16.50
C GLU A 190 -19.27 -3.63 -16.34
N ARG A 191 -19.95 -4.42 -17.18
CA ARG A 191 -19.78 -5.87 -17.21
C ARG A 191 -18.36 -6.27 -17.61
N SER A 192 -17.77 -5.61 -18.62
CA SER A 192 -16.37 -5.86 -19.00
C SER A 192 -15.39 -5.49 -17.88
N PHE A 193 -15.63 -4.37 -17.21
CA PHE A 193 -14.84 -3.94 -16.06
C PHE A 193 -14.95 -4.94 -14.89
N ALA A 194 -16.17 -5.33 -14.53
CA ALA A 194 -16.44 -6.31 -13.50
C ALA A 194 -15.78 -7.66 -13.83
N GLU A 195 -15.77 -8.08 -15.11
CA GLU A 195 -15.06 -9.27 -15.55
C GLU A 195 -13.55 -9.16 -15.34
N LYS A 196 -12.94 -8.04 -15.73
CA LYS A 196 -11.50 -7.80 -15.54
C LYS A 196 -11.13 -7.73 -14.05
N LEU A 197 -11.97 -7.12 -13.21
CA LEU A 197 -11.76 -7.09 -11.77
C LEU A 197 -11.90 -8.48 -11.17
N TYR A 198 -12.94 -9.23 -11.54
CA TYR A 198 -13.18 -10.57 -11.00
C TYR A 198 -12.05 -11.55 -11.31
N ASN A 199 -11.47 -11.45 -12.51
CA ASN A 199 -10.39 -12.32 -12.96
C ASN A 199 -8.98 -11.82 -12.61
N ASP A 200 -8.86 -10.69 -11.92
CA ASP A 200 -7.56 -10.10 -11.52
C ASP A 200 -6.73 -11.10 -10.71
N ASP A 201 -5.46 -11.25 -11.08
CA ASP A 201 -4.50 -12.14 -10.41
C ASP A 201 -4.26 -11.76 -8.94
N TYR A 202 -4.60 -10.52 -8.56
CA TYR A 202 -4.58 -10.09 -7.18
C TYR A 202 -5.37 -11.05 -6.27
N TRP A 203 -6.53 -11.53 -6.73
CA TRP A 203 -7.38 -12.44 -5.96
C TRP A 203 -6.82 -13.86 -5.80
N LYS A 204 -5.80 -14.22 -6.60
CA LYS A 204 -5.16 -15.55 -6.59
C LYS A 204 -3.96 -15.61 -5.64
N ARG A 205 -3.56 -14.49 -5.03
CA ARG A 205 -2.41 -14.41 -4.12
C ARG A 205 -2.64 -15.23 -2.86
N LEU A 206 -1.64 -16.02 -2.47
CA LEU A 206 -1.69 -16.89 -1.29
C LEU A 206 -1.97 -16.14 0.01
N TRP A 207 -1.41 -14.93 0.15
CA TRP A 207 -1.49 -14.14 1.39
C TRP A 207 -2.77 -13.33 1.54
N ILE A 208 -3.62 -13.27 0.51
CA ILE A 208 -4.78 -12.35 0.49
C ILE A 208 -5.77 -12.57 1.63
N ILE A 209 -5.85 -13.81 2.14
CA ILE A 209 -6.69 -14.16 3.28
C ILE A 209 -6.20 -13.49 4.56
N GLN A 210 -4.88 -13.41 4.77
CA GLN A 210 -4.30 -12.73 5.94
C GLN A 210 -4.43 -11.22 5.81
N GLU A 211 -4.25 -10.70 4.59
CA GLU A 211 -4.28 -9.26 4.30
C GLU A 211 -5.69 -8.67 4.43
N ILE A 212 -6.71 -9.35 3.88
CA ILE A 212 -8.07 -8.82 3.79
C ILE A 212 -9.00 -9.47 4.83
N GLY A 213 -8.82 -10.76 5.13
CA GLY A 213 -9.72 -11.51 6.01
C GLY A 213 -9.69 -11.07 7.48
N LEU A 214 -8.60 -10.43 7.91
CA LEU A 214 -8.40 -9.92 9.28
C LEU A 214 -8.61 -8.41 9.41
N ALA A 215 -8.75 -7.70 8.29
CA ALA A 215 -8.85 -6.25 8.24
C ALA A 215 -10.06 -5.73 9.04
N GLN A 216 -9.91 -4.57 9.68
CA GLN A 216 -11.02 -3.88 10.34
C GLN A 216 -11.90 -3.15 9.32
N LYS A 217 -11.26 -2.46 8.38
CA LYS A 217 -11.87 -1.77 7.25
C LYS A 217 -11.06 -2.09 6.01
N ILE A 218 -11.75 -2.27 4.88
CA ILE A 218 -11.13 -2.54 3.58
C ILE A 218 -11.61 -1.47 2.60
N LYS A 219 -10.65 -0.82 1.95
CA LYS A 219 -10.89 0.12 0.85
C LYS A 219 -10.26 -0.46 -0.41
N VAL A 220 -11.06 -0.63 -1.46
CA VAL A 220 -10.58 -1.14 -2.75
C VAL A 220 -10.32 0.05 -3.65
N CYS A 221 -9.08 0.19 -4.11
CA CYS A 221 -8.58 1.29 -4.91
C CYS A 221 -8.09 0.75 -6.26
N PHE A 222 -8.44 1.44 -7.33
CA PHE A 222 -8.10 1.08 -8.71
C PHE A 222 -8.17 2.34 -9.57
N GLY A 223 -7.23 2.51 -10.50
CA GLY A 223 -7.10 3.79 -11.20
C GLY A 223 -6.90 4.95 -10.20
N ASN A 224 -7.71 5.99 -10.31
CA ASN A 224 -7.83 7.11 -9.37
C ASN A 224 -9.06 6.98 -8.45
N SER A 225 -9.80 5.89 -8.53
CA SER A 225 -11.06 5.68 -7.83
C SER A 225 -10.88 4.77 -6.63
N ALA A 226 -11.85 4.83 -5.71
CA ALA A 226 -11.95 3.88 -4.63
C ALA A 226 -13.40 3.61 -4.24
N THR A 227 -13.59 2.45 -3.63
CA THR A 227 -14.87 1.98 -3.13
C THR A 227 -14.68 1.24 -1.82
N GLU A 228 -15.72 1.22 -0.98
CA GLU A 228 -15.72 0.32 0.17
C GLU A 228 -15.94 -1.13 -0.26
N TRP A 229 -15.48 -2.07 0.56
CA TRP A 229 -15.61 -3.50 0.27
C TRP A 229 -17.07 -3.95 0.06
N LYS A 230 -18.02 -3.39 0.82
CA LYS A 230 -19.45 -3.73 0.67
C LYS A 230 -19.94 -3.40 -0.74
N GLN A 231 -19.70 -2.17 -1.18
CA GLN A 231 -20.06 -1.65 -2.51
C GLN A 231 -19.36 -2.44 -3.61
N PHE A 232 -18.05 -2.70 -3.48
CA PHE A 232 -17.31 -3.57 -4.40
C PHE A 232 -17.96 -4.94 -4.58
N THR A 233 -18.32 -5.60 -3.48
CA THR A 233 -18.95 -6.93 -3.58
C THR A 233 -20.37 -6.88 -4.13
N GLN A 234 -21.11 -5.78 -3.93
CA GLN A 234 -22.42 -5.58 -4.54
C GLN A 234 -22.28 -5.42 -6.05
N PHE A 235 -21.37 -4.54 -6.50
CA PHE A 235 -21.06 -4.33 -7.92
C PHE A 235 -20.72 -5.64 -8.65
N ILE A 236 -19.77 -6.43 -8.13
CA ILE A 236 -19.41 -7.73 -8.72
C ILE A 236 -20.59 -8.72 -8.73
N THR A 237 -21.49 -8.65 -7.75
CA THR A 237 -22.68 -9.52 -7.68
C THR A 237 -23.72 -9.13 -8.73
N MET A 238 -23.94 -7.83 -8.96
CA MET A 238 -24.93 -7.31 -9.91
C MET A 238 -24.61 -7.73 -11.36
N HIS A 239 -23.33 -7.73 -11.76
CA HIS A 239 -22.93 -8.15 -13.11
C HIS A 239 -22.81 -9.68 -13.30
N ASN A 240 -23.51 -10.49 -12.48
CA ASN A 240 -23.64 -11.94 -12.64
C ASN A 240 -22.33 -12.77 -12.62
N PHE A 241 -21.23 -12.23 -12.07
CA PHE A 241 -20.00 -13.02 -11.87
C PHE A 241 -20.09 -14.05 -10.74
N GLY A 242 -21.27 -14.16 -10.13
CA GLY A 242 -21.74 -15.39 -9.50
C GLY A 242 -21.04 -15.75 -8.19
N SER A 243 -21.71 -16.60 -7.44
CA SER A 243 -21.29 -17.06 -6.12
C SER A 243 -20.23 -18.17 -6.21
N LYS A 244 -19.20 -18.08 -7.05
CA LYS A 244 -18.07 -19.03 -7.06
C LYS A 244 -16.75 -18.22 -7.16
N GLY A 245 -15.59 -18.87 -7.05
CA GLY A 245 -14.29 -18.20 -7.19
C GLY A 245 -13.72 -17.50 -5.93
N PRO A 246 -12.52 -16.89 -6.05
CA PRO A 246 -11.73 -16.42 -4.92
C PRO A 246 -12.40 -15.28 -4.13
N ILE A 247 -13.11 -14.37 -4.81
CA ILE A 247 -13.82 -13.25 -4.16
C ILE A 247 -14.92 -13.78 -3.21
N ARG A 248 -15.65 -14.85 -3.57
CA ARG A 248 -16.63 -15.47 -2.64
C ARG A 248 -15.95 -16.08 -1.44
N THR A 249 -14.83 -16.78 -1.64
CA THR A 249 -14.07 -17.39 -0.53
C THR A 249 -13.62 -16.31 0.44
N ILE A 250 -13.08 -15.20 -0.08
CA ILE A 250 -12.69 -14.03 0.72
C ILE A 250 -13.93 -13.45 1.44
N LYS A 251 -15.06 -13.24 0.75
CA LYS A 251 -16.32 -12.75 1.35
C LYS A 251 -16.81 -13.65 2.49
N LYS A 252 -16.78 -14.98 2.30
CA LYS A 252 -17.13 -15.96 3.35
C LYS A 252 -16.16 -15.92 4.52
N GLN A 253 -14.87 -15.78 4.25
CA GLN A 253 -13.85 -15.72 5.30
C GLN A 253 -14.01 -14.45 6.14
N ILE A 254 -14.18 -13.29 5.51
CA ILE A 254 -14.47 -12.01 6.20
C ILE A 254 -15.72 -12.14 7.08
N ALA A 255 -16.79 -12.76 6.57
CA ALA A 255 -18.01 -13.00 7.34
C ALA A 255 -17.80 -13.97 8.52
N LYS A 256 -16.92 -14.97 8.38
CA LYS A 256 -16.52 -15.87 9.48
C LYS A 256 -15.64 -15.17 10.52
N THR A 257 -14.66 -14.37 10.11
CA THR A 257 -13.82 -13.59 11.03
C THR A 257 -14.67 -12.60 11.84
N GLY A 258 -15.68 -11.99 11.22
CA GLY A 258 -16.68 -11.16 11.90
C GLY A 258 -17.46 -11.90 13.00
N LYS A 259 -17.68 -13.21 12.86
CA LYS A 259 -18.28 -14.07 13.91
C LYS A 259 -17.28 -14.51 14.98
N ILE A 260 -16.04 -14.77 14.62
CA ILE A 260 -14.98 -15.17 15.57
C ILE A 260 -14.62 -14.01 16.52
N ARG A 261 -14.80 -12.75 16.10
CA ARG A 261 -14.63 -11.55 16.94
C ARG A 261 -15.52 -11.52 18.19
N TYR A 262 -16.59 -12.32 18.27
CA TYR A 262 -17.43 -12.43 19.48
C TYR A 262 -16.99 -13.54 20.46
N MET A 263 -15.99 -14.35 20.13
CA MET A 263 -15.55 -15.47 20.98
C MET A 263 -14.08 -15.40 21.42
N ALA A 264 -13.40 -14.30 21.12
CA ALA A 264 -12.04 -14.05 21.59
C ALA A 264 -11.96 -12.66 22.23
N LEU A 265 -12.57 -12.54 23.41
CA LEU A 265 -12.17 -11.64 24.49
C LEU A 265 -11.80 -12.50 25.69
#